data_AF-A0A7J7PTD9-F1
#
_entry.id   AF-A0A7J7PTD9-F1
#
_cell.length_a   1.000
_cell.length_b   1.000
_cell.length_c   1.000
_cell.angle_alpha   90.00
_cell.angle_beta   90.00
_cell.angle_gamma   90.00
#
_symmetry.space_group_name_H-M   'P 1'
#
loop_
_entity.id
_entity.type
_entity.pdbx_description
1 polymer ?
#
loop_
_entity_poly.entity_id
_entity_poly.type
_entity_poly.pdbx_seq_one_letter_code
_entity_poly.pdbx_strand_id
1 'polypeptide(L)'
;MQAKSANIMVPAERQQHHGGKLVIRLDHNHRREALEKLDPCTAFLYAPYTVSALVAGLALLAYYGDVLHVRGAGGAAGSSEHNAAAGLWAAVLVFLGYSVVQGPRTSMVRPHPAVWRLVHGAAVVYVLLLVWLLFQTAHDARQFLKHLDPSLGVEVVHRDYGSDCALWHPTSGAPDWSNVLSALDVFVLAHSVGWWGKALLIRNTTLLWAYSIGFELMEATFAHMLPNFNECWWDSWLLDVAVCNS
;
A
#
# COMPACT_ATOMS: atom_id res chain seq x y z
N MET A 1 -24.73 3.02 46.47
CA MET A 1 -25.58 3.86 45.60
C MET A 1 -25.56 3.26 44.20
N GLN A 2 -26.67 2.66 43.78
CA GLN A 2 -26.85 2.06 42.46
C GLN A 2 -27.11 3.16 41.41
N ALA A 3 -26.34 3.21 40.34
CA ALA A 3 -26.66 4.00 39.16
C ALA A 3 -27.23 3.06 38.09
N LYS A 4 -28.47 3.37 37.67
CA LYS A 4 -29.33 2.57 36.79
C LYS A 4 -28.74 2.44 35.37
N SER A 5 -28.67 1.20 34.87
CA SER A 5 -28.61 0.92 33.43
C SER A 5 -29.79 1.54 32.72
N ALA A 6 -29.55 2.43 31.77
CA ALA A 6 -30.53 2.84 30.78
C ALA A 6 -30.68 1.69 29.77
N ASN A 7 -31.76 0.93 29.89
CA ASN A 7 -32.23 0.00 28.87
C ASN A 7 -32.61 0.79 27.63
N ILE A 8 -31.72 0.85 26.63
CA ILE A 8 -32.10 1.26 25.27
C ILE A 8 -32.79 0.06 24.65
N MET A 9 -34.12 0.11 24.66
CA MET A 9 -35.00 -0.87 24.05
C MET A 9 -34.78 -0.84 22.52
N VAL A 10 -34.04 -1.80 21.98
CA VAL A 10 -33.90 -2.04 20.54
C VAL A 10 -35.12 -2.86 20.08
N PRO A 11 -36.03 -2.36 19.23
CA PRO A 11 -37.16 -3.15 18.77
C PRO A 11 -36.81 -3.93 17.49
N ALA A 12 -37.07 -5.24 17.54
CA ALA A 12 -37.20 -6.19 16.43
C ALA A 12 -35.97 -6.45 15.53
N GLU A 13 -34.91 -6.98 16.14
CA GLU A 13 -33.80 -7.61 15.42
C GLU A 13 -34.16 -9.08 15.10
N ARG A 14 -34.25 -9.46 13.82
CA ARG A 14 -34.35 -10.88 13.43
C ARG A 14 -32.95 -11.51 13.57
N GLN A 15 -32.56 -11.82 14.79
CA GLN A 15 -31.35 -12.57 15.09
C GLN A 15 -31.49 -14.00 14.58
N GLN A 16 -30.82 -14.34 13.47
CA GLN A 16 -30.71 -15.73 13.03
C GLN A 16 -29.34 -16.27 13.44
N HIS A 17 -29.35 -17.19 14.41
CA HIS A 17 -28.19 -17.98 14.78
C HIS A 17 -28.02 -19.12 13.78
N HIS A 18 -27.00 -19.03 12.93
CA HIS A 18 -26.48 -20.19 12.20
C HIS A 18 -25.03 -20.43 12.64
N GLY A 19 -24.76 -21.58 13.25
CA GLY A 19 -23.41 -22.05 13.54
C GLY A 19 -22.55 -21.11 14.39
N GLY A 20 -23.09 -20.56 15.49
CA GLY A 20 -22.30 -19.81 16.48
C GLY A 20 -21.85 -18.40 16.06
N LYS A 21 -22.22 -17.91 14.86
CA LYS A 21 -22.00 -16.52 14.46
C LYS A 21 -23.31 -15.72 14.50
N LEU A 22 -23.30 -14.62 15.25
CA LEU A 22 -24.37 -13.61 15.21
C LEU A 22 -24.26 -12.85 13.88
N VAL A 23 -25.22 -13.07 12.99
CA VAL A 23 -25.33 -12.32 11.73
C VAL A 23 -26.43 -11.27 11.89
N ILE A 24 -26.03 -10.02 12.14
CA ILE A 24 -26.95 -8.88 12.20
C ILE A 24 -27.29 -8.46 10.77
N ARG A 25 -28.49 -8.81 10.32
CA ARG A 25 -29.03 -8.34 9.04
C ARG A 25 -29.72 -7.00 9.27
N LEU A 26 -28.99 -5.91 9.06
CA LEU A 26 -29.53 -4.54 9.17
C LEU A 26 -30.73 -4.39 8.21
N ASP A 27 -31.89 -4.05 8.78
CA ASP A 27 -33.11 -3.74 8.03
C ASP A 27 -32.87 -2.54 7.09
N HIS A 28 -33.63 -2.46 5.99
CA HIS A 28 -33.47 -1.42 4.98
C HIS A 28 -33.66 -0.02 5.58
N ASN A 29 -34.53 0.12 6.58
CA ASN A 29 -34.77 1.39 7.28
C ASN A 29 -33.53 1.84 8.08
N HIS A 30 -32.87 0.92 8.80
CA HIS A 30 -31.64 1.21 9.55
C HIS A 30 -30.48 1.62 8.64
N ARG A 31 -30.39 1.06 7.41
CA ARG A 31 -29.39 1.50 6.43
C ARG A 31 -29.64 2.94 5.97
N ARG A 32 -30.90 3.33 5.77
CA ARG A 32 -31.27 4.70 5.37
C ARG A 32 -30.95 5.68 6.49
N GLU A 33 -31.31 5.37 7.73
CA GLU A 33 -30.96 6.17 8.90
C GLU A 33 -29.43 6.29 9.10
N ALA A 34 -28.68 5.22 8.83
CA ALA A 34 -27.22 5.27 8.88
C ALA A 34 -26.65 6.16 7.77
N LEU A 35 -27.19 6.12 6.55
CA LEU A 35 -26.81 6.98 5.42
C LEU A 35 -27.18 8.45 5.65
N GLU A 36 -28.30 8.72 6.33
CA GLU A 36 -28.74 10.07 6.72
C GLU A 36 -27.82 10.73 7.75
N LYS A 37 -27.02 9.93 8.50
CA LYS A 37 -25.96 10.43 9.40
C LYS A 37 -24.67 10.80 8.67
N LEU A 38 -24.52 10.47 7.38
CA LEU A 38 -23.37 10.91 6.59
C LEU A 38 -23.63 12.28 5.95
N ASP A 39 -22.56 13.04 5.72
CA ASP A 39 -22.67 14.31 5.01
C ASP A 39 -23.37 14.10 3.66
N PRO A 40 -24.41 14.89 3.32
CA PRO A 40 -25.21 14.70 2.10
C PRO A 40 -24.36 14.69 0.83
N CYS A 41 -23.25 15.43 0.82
CA CYS A 41 -22.31 15.50 -0.29
C CYS A 41 -21.47 14.21 -0.48
N THR A 42 -21.39 13.34 0.52
CA THR A 42 -20.60 12.09 0.47
C THR A 42 -21.45 10.83 0.58
N ALA A 43 -22.71 10.95 1.01
CA ALA A 43 -23.63 9.82 1.19
C ALA A 43 -23.79 8.95 -0.07
N PHE A 44 -23.72 9.55 -1.28
CA PHE A 44 -23.80 8.82 -2.55
C PHE A 44 -22.62 7.84 -2.75
N LEU A 45 -21.44 8.10 -2.16
CA LEU A 45 -20.26 7.24 -2.26
C LEU A 45 -20.39 5.93 -1.48
N TYR A 46 -21.32 5.88 -0.51
CA TYR A 46 -21.57 4.72 0.34
C TYR A 46 -22.74 3.84 -0.16
N ALA A 47 -23.44 4.27 -1.23
CA ALA A 47 -24.49 3.49 -1.85
C ALA A 47 -23.91 2.48 -2.86
N PRO A 48 -24.36 1.21 -2.88
CA PRO A 48 -23.82 0.18 -3.75
C PRO A 48 -24.38 0.29 -5.18
N TYR A 49 -23.66 0.99 -6.06
CA TYR A 49 -23.98 1.07 -7.50
C TYR A 49 -23.21 0.04 -8.33
N THR A 50 -23.19 -1.22 -7.88
CA THR A 50 -22.32 -2.27 -8.45
C THR A 50 -22.66 -2.61 -9.91
N VAL A 51 -23.95 -2.64 -10.26
CA VAL A 51 -24.41 -2.91 -11.64
C VAL A 51 -24.06 -1.74 -12.56
N SER A 52 -24.31 -0.51 -12.13
CA SER A 52 -23.95 0.69 -12.91
C SER A 52 -22.44 0.79 -13.13
N ALA A 53 -21.64 0.48 -12.11
CA ALA A 53 -20.18 0.42 -12.20
C ALA A 53 -19.70 -0.67 -13.17
N LEU A 54 -20.33 -1.84 -13.18
CA LEU A 54 -20.03 -2.91 -14.12
C LEU A 54 -20.32 -2.49 -15.57
N VAL A 55 -21.50 -1.94 -15.83
CA VAL A 55 -21.89 -1.47 -17.18
C VAL A 55 -20.96 -0.37 -17.67
N ALA A 56 -20.64 0.60 -16.81
CA ALA A 56 -19.68 1.66 -17.14
C ALA A 56 -18.28 1.09 -17.41
N GLY A 57 -17.82 0.16 -16.59
CA GLY A 57 -16.51 -0.49 -16.77
C GLY A 57 -16.41 -1.28 -18.08
N LEU A 58 -17.45 -2.04 -18.43
CA LEU A 58 -17.52 -2.76 -19.70
C LEU A 58 -17.56 -1.82 -20.91
N ALA A 59 -18.32 -0.72 -20.83
CA ALA A 59 -18.37 0.29 -21.88
C ALA A 59 -17.01 0.99 -22.08
N LEU A 60 -16.34 1.35 -20.97
CA LEU A 60 -14.99 1.94 -20.99
C LEU A 60 -13.96 0.97 -21.57
N LEU A 61 -14.01 -0.32 -21.21
CA LEU A 61 -13.12 -1.32 -21.75
C LEU A 61 -13.35 -1.55 -23.25
N ALA A 62 -14.61 -1.59 -23.69
CA ALA A 62 -14.96 -1.72 -25.10
C ALA A 62 -14.53 -0.49 -25.93
N TYR A 63 -14.58 0.69 -25.34
CA TYR A 63 -14.05 1.93 -25.94
C TYR A 63 -12.52 1.91 -26.02
N TYR A 64 -11.83 1.59 -24.91
CA TYR A 64 -10.37 1.58 -24.84
C TYR A 64 -9.73 0.47 -25.67
N GLY A 65 -10.37 -0.71 -25.71
CA GLY A 65 -9.95 -1.84 -26.54
C GLY A 65 -10.37 -1.73 -28.01
N ASP A 66 -10.94 -0.59 -28.42
CA ASP A 66 -11.38 -0.29 -29.78
C ASP A 66 -12.36 -1.31 -30.39
N VAL A 67 -13.05 -2.08 -29.54
CA VAL A 67 -13.97 -3.17 -29.95
C VAL A 67 -15.16 -2.64 -30.73
N LEU A 68 -15.54 -1.38 -30.49
CA LEU A 68 -16.72 -0.74 -31.08
C LEU A 68 -16.43 0.12 -32.31
N HIS A 69 -15.15 0.42 -32.62
CA HIS A 69 -14.82 1.11 -33.87
C HIS A 69 -14.80 0.11 -35.03
N VAL A 70 -15.93 0.03 -35.74
CA VAL A 70 -16.00 -0.44 -37.13
C VAL A 70 -15.32 0.61 -38.04
N ARG A 71 -14.04 0.91 -37.81
CA ARG A 71 -13.29 1.89 -38.61
C ARG A 71 -11.97 1.32 -39.06
N GLY A 72 -12.09 0.42 -40.03
CA GLY A 72 -11.03 0.05 -40.96
C GLY A 72 -10.01 -0.91 -40.37
N ALA A 73 -9.89 -2.08 -40.99
CA ALA A 73 -8.76 -2.99 -40.86
C ALA A 73 -7.43 -2.37 -41.38
N GLY A 74 -7.12 -1.13 -40.99
CA GLY A 74 -6.03 -0.32 -41.55
C GLY A 74 -5.53 0.83 -40.67
N GLY A 75 -5.99 0.96 -39.42
CA GLY A 75 -5.31 1.81 -38.43
C GLY A 75 -4.04 1.10 -37.96
N ALA A 76 -2.88 1.76 -38.09
CA ALA A 76 -1.56 1.18 -37.89
C ALA A 76 -1.51 0.14 -36.77
N ALA A 77 -1.19 -1.11 -37.12
CA ALA A 77 -0.91 -2.15 -36.14
C ALA A 77 0.18 -1.64 -35.21
N GLY A 78 -0.20 -1.23 -33.99
CA GLY A 78 0.76 -0.93 -32.94
C GLY A 78 1.72 -2.10 -32.80
N SER A 79 2.98 -1.84 -32.42
CA SER A 79 3.93 -2.92 -32.17
C SER A 79 3.32 -3.94 -31.21
N SER A 80 3.63 -5.23 -31.39
CA SER A 80 3.10 -6.29 -30.52
C SER A 80 3.32 -5.99 -29.04
N GLU A 81 4.44 -5.33 -28.72
CA GLU A 81 4.81 -4.86 -27.38
C GLU A 81 3.85 -3.79 -26.85
N HIS A 82 3.49 -2.80 -27.68
CA HIS A 82 2.56 -1.75 -27.30
C HIS A 82 1.16 -2.32 -27.01
N ASN A 83 0.68 -3.24 -27.86
CA ASN A 83 -0.61 -3.89 -27.67
C ASN A 83 -0.62 -4.76 -26.39
N ALA A 84 0.47 -5.50 -26.13
CA ALA A 84 0.62 -6.28 -24.91
C ALA A 84 0.64 -5.40 -23.65
N ALA A 85 1.39 -4.29 -23.68
CA ALA A 85 1.44 -3.33 -22.57
C ALA A 85 0.07 -2.70 -22.30
N ALA A 86 -0.65 -2.28 -23.35
CA ALA A 86 -2.00 -1.73 -23.22
C ALA A 86 -2.99 -2.75 -22.64
N GLY A 87 -2.91 -4.02 -23.07
CA GLY A 87 -3.73 -5.11 -22.52
C GLY A 87 -3.43 -5.39 -21.05
N LEU A 88 -2.15 -5.37 -20.65
CA LEU A 88 -1.74 -5.54 -19.26
C LEU A 88 -2.26 -4.41 -18.37
N TRP A 89 -2.11 -3.15 -18.81
CA TRP A 89 -2.66 -1.99 -18.09
C TRP A 89 -4.18 -2.07 -17.96
N ALA A 90 -4.89 -2.46 -19.01
CA ALA A 90 -6.33 -2.66 -18.97
C ALA A 90 -6.72 -3.76 -17.95
N ALA A 91 -6.02 -4.89 -17.92
CA ALA A 91 -6.26 -5.96 -16.95
C ALA A 91 -6.04 -5.49 -15.50
N VAL A 92 -4.96 -4.74 -15.24
CA VAL A 92 -4.70 -4.15 -13.92
C VAL A 92 -5.81 -3.17 -13.52
N LEU A 93 -6.22 -2.27 -14.40
CA LEU A 93 -7.29 -1.30 -14.11
C LEU A 93 -8.64 -1.98 -13.81
N VAL A 94 -9.00 -3.00 -14.59
CA VAL A 94 -10.22 -3.79 -14.35
C VAL A 94 -10.15 -4.50 -13.00
N PHE A 95 -9.01 -5.10 -12.67
CA PHE A 95 -8.81 -5.74 -11.37
C PHE A 95 -8.90 -4.74 -10.21
N LEU A 96 -8.29 -3.57 -10.33
CA LEU A 96 -8.38 -2.51 -9.32
C LEU A 96 -9.82 -2.01 -9.15
N GLY A 97 -10.55 -1.84 -10.25
CA GLY A 97 -11.98 -1.52 -10.23
C GLY A 97 -12.81 -2.60 -9.52
N TYR A 98 -12.55 -3.88 -9.84
CA TYR A 98 -13.16 -5.01 -9.15
C TYR A 98 -12.85 -4.99 -7.66
N SER A 99 -11.60 -4.73 -7.27
CA SER A 99 -11.21 -4.63 -5.86
C SER A 99 -11.96 -3.52 -5.13
N VAL A 100 -12.15 -2.35 -5.76
CA VAL A 100 -12.92 -1.24 -5.16
C VAL A 100 -14.38 -1.64 -4.89
N VAL A 101 -15.02 -2.32 -5.85
CA VAL A 101 -16.44 -2.69 -5.78
C VAL A 101 -16.67 -3.87 -4.84
N GLN A 102 -15.88 -4.94 -5.01
CA GLN A 102 -16.09 -6.26 -4.40
C GLN A 102 -15.06 -6.62 -3.32
N GLY A 103 -14.07 -5.77 -3.08
CA GLY A 103 -13.01 -6.01 -2.12
C GLY A 103 -13.54 -6.22 -0.70
N PRO A 104 -12.80 -6.98 0.13
CA PRO A 104 -13.18 -7.23 1.51
C PRO A 104 -13.48 -5.93 2.27
N ARG A 105 -14.32 -6.02 3.30
CA ARG A 105 -14.51 -4.89 4.23
C ARG A 105 -13.21 -4.71 5.02
N THR A 106 -12.60 -3.55 4.90
CA THR A 106 -11.41 -3.18 5.66
C THR A 106 -11.82 -2.66 7.03
N SER A 107 -10.96 -2.85 8.05
CA SER A 107 -11.16 -2.26 9.38
C SER A 107 -11.02 -0.73 9.36
N MET A 108 -10.36 -0.20 8.33
CA MET A 108 -10.19 1.24 8.10
C MET A 108 -11.39 1.83 7.37
N VAL A 109 -11.94 2.90 7.94
CA VAL A 109 -13.20 3.53 7.48
C VAL A 109 -12.96 4.88 6.78
N ARG A 110 -11.89 5.60 7.13
CA ARG A 110 -11.57 6.96 6.63
C ARG A 110 -10.29 6.95 5.77
N PRO A 111 -10.17 7.75 4.69
CA PRO A 111 -11.15 8.74 4.23
C PRO A 111 -12.40 8.12 3.60
N HIS A 112 -12.29 6.97 2.93
CA HIS A 112 -13.43 6.21 2.41
C HIS A 112 -13.11 4.71 2.30
N PRO A 113 -14.06 3.77 2.52
CA PRO A 113 -13.80 2.33 2.38
C PRO A 113 -13.31 1.93 0.98
N ALA A 114 -13.75 2.62 -0.07
CA ALA A 114 -13.27 2.38 -1.45
C ALA A 114 -11.76 2.61 -1.59
N VAL A 115 -11.19 3.60 -0.90
CA VAL A 115 -9.75 3.88 -0.93
C VAL A 115 -8.98 2.70 -0.37
N TRP A 116 -9.41 2.14 0.75
CA TRP A 116 -8.73 1.01 1.35
C TRP A 116 -8.87 -0.29 0.56
N ARG A 117 -10.00 -0.46 -0.13
CA ARG A 117 -10.18 -1.56 -1.09
C ARG A 117 -9.31 -1.40 -2.33
N LEU A 118 -9.08 -0.17 -2.79
CA LEU A 118 -8.13 0.13 -3.86
C LEU A 118 -6.70 -0.19 -3.40
N VAL A 119 -6.32 0.28 -2.21
CA VAL A 119 -5.01 0.00 -1.60
C VAL A 119 -4.77 -1.50 -1.47
N HIS A 120 -5.77 -2.27 -1.02
CA HIS A 120 -5.68 -3.72 -0.97
C HIS A 120 -5.49 -4.35 -2.35
N GLY A 121 -6.26 -3.92 -3.36
CA GLY A 121 -6.09 -4.38 -4.74
C GLY A 121 -4.70 -4.05 -5.28
N ALA A 122 -4.21 -2.83 -5.06
CA ALA A 122 -2.87 -2.42 -5.45
C ALA A 122 -1.79 -3.26 -4.76
N ALA A 123 -1.96 -3.57 -3.47
CA ALA A 123 -1.06 -4.45 -2.73
C ALA A 123 -1.02 -5.87 -3.32
N VAL A 124 -2.17 -6.42 -3.75
CA VAL A 124 -2.21 -7.73 -4.43
C VAL A 124 -1.48 -7.68 -5.77
N VAL A 125 -1.71 -6.65 -6.58
CA VAL A 125 -0.98 -6.46 -7.86
C VAL A 125 0.52 -6.35 -7.61
N TYR A 126 0.93 -5.57 -6.61
CA TYR A 126 2.33 -5.43 -6.22
C TYR A 126 2.95 -6.78 -5.83
N VAL A 127 2.27 -7.59 -5.00
CA VAL A 127 2.77 -8.92 -4.62
C VAL A 127 2.88 -9.85 -5.83
N LEU A 128 1.91 -9.83 -6.74
CA LEU A 128 1.99 -10.63 -7.98
C LEU A 128 3.17 -10.19 -8.86
N LEU A 129 3.43 -8.88 -8.94
CA LEU A 129 4.60 -8.34 -9.62
C LEU A 129 5.91 -8.78 -8.95
N LEU A 130 5.98 -8.76 -7.61
CA LEU A 130 7.15 -9.26 -6.87
C LEU A 130 7.39 -10.75 -7.10
N VAL A 131 6.32 -11.56 -7.12
CA VAL A 131 6.41 -13.00 -7.44
C VAL A 131 6.93 -13.19 -8.86
N TRP A 132 6.45 -12.40 -9.83
CA TRP A 132 6.99 -12.44 -11.20
C TRP A 132 8.46 -12.02 -11.27
N LEU A 133 8.83 -10.93 -10.58
CA LEU A 133 10.22 -10.42 -10.48
C LEU A 133 11.16 -11.46 -9.88
N LEU A 134 10.69 -12.27 -8.92
CA LEU A 134 11.47 -13.33 -8.29
C LEU A 134 12.01 -14.36 -9.30
N PHE A 135 11.32 -14.58 -10.42
CA PHE A 135 11.75 -15.48 -11.48
C PHE A 135 12.61 -14.81 -12.57
N GLN A 136 12.83 -13.50 -12.49
CA GLN A 136 13.65 -12.78 -13.46
C GLN A 136 15.13 -12.82 -13.06
N THR A 137 16.02 -12.77 -14.04
CA THR A 137 17.44 -12.50 -13.76
C THR A 137 17.61 -11.04 -13.31
N ALA A 138 18.68 -10.73 -12.58
CA ALA A 138 18.98 -9.36 -12.19
C ALA A 138 19.13 -8.42 -13.40
N HIS A 139 19.62 -8.93 -14.54
CA HIS A 139 19.71 -8.16 -15.78
C HIS A 139 18.32 -7.85 -16.35
N ASP A 140 17.46 -8.86 -16.47
CA ASP A 140 16.12 -8.71 -17.06
C ASP A 140 15.22 -7.84 -16.18
N ALA A 141 15.29 -8.01 -14.85
CA ALA A 141 14.58 -7.16 -13.90
C ALA A 141 14.99 -5.69 -14.04
N ARG A 142 16.29 -5.41 -14.20
CA ARG A 142 16.79 -4.06 -14.46
C ARG A 142 16.29 -3.49 -15.79
N GLN A 143 16.25 -4.29 -16.86
CA GLN A 143 15.69 -3.84 -18.13
C GLN A 143 14.19 -3.58 -18.02
N PHE A 144 13.45 -4.40 -17.27
CA PHE A 144 12.03 -4.19 -17.02
C PHE A 144 11.75 -2.84 -16.32
N LEU A 145 12.58 -2.45 -15.35
CA LEU A 145 12.42 -1.17 -14.64
C LEU A 145 12.51 0.06 -15.56
N LYS A 146 13.09 -0.05 -16.76
CA LYS A 146 13.10 1.04 -17.76
C LYS A 146 11.70 1.42 -18.24
N HIS A 147 10.72 0.52 -18.13
CA HIS A 147 9.33 0.84 -18.43
C HIS A 147 8.68 1.76 -17.39
N LEU A 148 9.25 1.85 -16.17
CA LEU A 148 8.80 2.77 -15.13
C LEU A 148 9.50 4.11 -15.22
N ASP A 149 10.83 4.09 -15.37
CA ASP A 149 11.62 5.29 -15.61
C ASP A 149 12.80 4.97 -16.56
N PRO A 150 12.92 5.70 -17.70
CA PRO A 150 13.94 5.43 -18.71
C PRO A 150 15.39 5.51 -18.23
N SER A 151 15.65 6.22 -17.12
CA SER A 151 17.00 6.39 -16.55
C SER A 151 17.51 5.14 -15.81
N LEU A 152 16.64 4.14 -15.55
CA LEU A 152 17.00 2.90 -14.87
C LEU A 152 17.66 1.87 -15.80
N GLY A 153 17.95 0.70 -15.24
CA GLY A 153 18.45 -0.46 -15.97
C GLY A 153 19.97 -0.49 -16.17
N VAL A 154 20.68 0.37 -15.43
CA VAL A 154 22.11 0.29 -15.17
C VAL A 154 22.38 -0.40 -13.85
N GLU A 155 23.61 -0.86 -13.63
CA GLU A 155 24.03 -1.43 -12.35
C GLU A 155 23.97 -0.37 -11.26
N VAL A 156 23.41 -0.73 -10.11
CA VAL A 156 23.24 0.20 -8.99
C VAL A 156 24.58 0.36 -8.31
N VAL A 157 25.06 1.60 -8.21
CA VAL A 157 26.23 1.91 -7.38
C VAL A 157 25.79 1.88 -5.93
N HIS A 158 26.24 0.87 -5.20
CA HIS A 158 25.96 0.73 -3.77
C HIS A 158 26.78 1.73 -2.96
N ARG A 159 26.11 2.34 -1.98
CA ARG A 159 26.77 3.17 -0.99
C ARG A 159 27.03 2.29 0.23
N ASP A 160 28.25 2.36 0.74
CA ASP A 160 28.62 1.71 1.99
C ASP A 160 28.41 2.70 3.14
N TYR A 161 27.57 2.32 4.10
CA TYR A 161 27.23 3.12 5.26
C TYR A 161 28.02 2.70 6.51
N GLY A 162 28.63 1.52 6.50
CA GLY A 162 29.23 0.88 7.68
C GLY A 162 30.76 0.91 7.72
N SER A 163 31.43 1.65 6.83
CA SER A 163 32.90 1.70 6.79
C SER A 163 33.53 2.55 7.90
N ASP A 164 32.86 3.61 8.34
CA ASP A 164 33.32 4.46 9.46
C ASP A 164 32.16 4.87 10.37
N CYS A 165 32.11 4.26 11.56
CA CYS A 165 31.05 4.44 12.53
C CYS A 165 31.38 5.39 13.67
N ALA A 166 32.47 6.15 13.58
CA ALA A 166 32.74 7.21 14.52
C ALA A 166 31.63 8.27 14.45
N LEU A 167 30.95 8.52 15.57
CA LEU A 167 29.93 9.56 15.67
C LEU A 167 30.52 10.94 15.39
N TRP A 168 31.74 11.17 15.89
CA TRP A 168 32.49 12.37 15.61
C TRP A 168 33.99 12.10 15.64
N HIS A 169 34.74 12.85 14.84
CA HIS A 169 36.20 12.82 14.87
C HIS A 169 36.76 14.03 15.62
N PRO A 170 37.66 13.84 16.60
CA PRO A 170 38.40 14.94 17.21
C PRO A 170 39.42 15.50 16.22
N THR A 171 39.02 16.48 15.41
CA THR A 171 39.95 17.28 14.60
C THR A 171 40.40 18.52 15.39
N SER A 172 41.56 19.07 15.03
CA SER A 172 42.28 20.14 15.76
C SER A 172 41.62 21.52 15.75
N GLY A 173 40.29 21.60 15.68
CA GLY A 173 39.54 22.87 15.66
C GLY A 173 38.04 22.76 15.91
N ALA A 174 37.42 21.59 15.73
CA ALA A 174 36.00 21.33 16.04
C ALA A 174 35.72 19.81 15.99
N PRO A 175 34.68 19.30 16.65
CA PRO A 175 34.20 17.95 16.40
C PRO A 175 33.61 17.86 14.98
N ASP A 176 34.11 16.91 14.19
CA ASP A 176 33.58 16.62 12.85
C ASP A 176 32.46 15.58 12.94
N TRP A 177 31.24 15.96 12.57
CA TRP A 177 30.03 15.11 12.57
C TRP A 177 29.63 14.64 11.15
N SER A 178 30.57 14.67 10.21
CA SER A 178 30.35 14.33 8.80
C SER A 178 29.65 12.99 8.60
N ASN A 179 30.04 11.94 9.34
CA ASN A 179 29.42 10.62 9.29
C ASN A 179 27.91 10.66 9.61
N VAL A 180 27.53 11.28 10.74
CA VAL A 180 26.12 11.39 11.17
C VAL A 180 25.31 12.22 10.18
N LEU A 181 25.84 13.37 9.73
CA LEU A 181 25.14 14.21 8.75
C LEU A 181 24.99 13.50 7.40
N SER A 182 25.93 12.65 7.03
CA SER A 182 25.89 11.89 5.78
C SER A 182 24.90 10.73 5.80
N ALA A 183 24.54 10.23 6.98
CA ALA A 183 23.53 9.20 7.22
C ALA A 183 22.10 9.75 7.27
N LEU A 184 21.92 11.06 7.53
CA LEU A 184 20.63 11.75 7.45
C LEU A 184 20.15 11.95 5.99
N ASP A 185 19.92 10.86 5.29
CA ASP A 185 19.56 10.86 3.87
C ASP A 185 18.07 10.51 3.62
N VAL A 186 17.75 10.07 2.40
CA VAL A 186 16.39 9.71 2.00
C VAL A 186 15.83 8.54 2.81
N PHE A 187 16.68 7.66 3.36
CA PHE A 187 16.25 6.49 4.12
C PHE A 187 15.67 6.88 5.47
N VAL A 188 16.20 7.92 6.14
CA VAL A 188 15.62 8.49 7.37
C VAL A 188 14.19 8.99 7.14
N LEU A 189 13.94 9.68 6.02
CA LEU A 189 12.60 10.11 5.64
C LEU A 189 11.70 8.92 5.30
N ALA A 190 12.24 7.92 4.58
CA ALA A 190 11.50 6.71 4.24
C ALA A 190 11.10 5.91 5.48
N HIS A 191 11.99 5.78 6.48
CA HIS A 191 11.71 5.16 7.77
C HIS A 191 10.64 5.94 8.53
N SER A 192 10.81 7.25 8.68
CA SER A 192 9.86 8.12 9.40
C SER A 192 8.45 8.07 8.80
N VAL A 193 8.34 8.23 7.48
CA VAL A 193 7.04 8.19 6.77
C VAL A 193 6.47 6.76 6.75
N GLY A 194 7.33 5.77 6.57
CA GLY A 194 6.96 4.36 6.58
C GLY A 194 6.40 3.93 7.93
N TRP A 195 7.05 4.33 9.03
CA TRP A 195 6.58 4.07 10.38
C TRP A 195 5.25 4.75 10.66
N TRP A 196 5.10 6.02 10.28
CA TRP A 196 3.83 6.73 10.40
C TRP A 196 2.69 5.99 9.67
N GLY A 197 2.94 5.52 8.44
CA GLY A 197 2.00 4.70 7.69
C GLY A 197 1.66 3.40 8.40
N LYS A 198 2.67 2.65 8.86
CA LYS A 198 2.48 1.42 9.64
C LYS A 198 1.68 1.70 10.92
N ALA A 199 1.91 2.82 11.58
CA ALA A 199 1.22 3.19 12.81
C ALA A 199 -0.28 3.40 12.60
N LEU A 200 -0.67 4.03 11.49
CA LEU A 200 -2.07 4.18 11.10
C LEU A 200 -2.76 2.83 10.80
N LEU A 201 -2.03 1.88 10.24
CA LEU A 201 -2.55 0.55 9.89
C LEU A 201 -2.65 -0.38 11.10
N ILE A 202 -1.55 -0.53 11.85
CA ILE A 202 -1.39 -1.49 12.94
C ILE A 202 -2.08 -1.01 14.21
N ARG A 203 -2.06 0.31 14.48
CA ARG A 203 -2.73 0.96 15.64
C ARG A 203 -2.41 0.29 16.99
N ASN A 204 -1.24 -0.33 17.09
CA ASN A 204 -0.74 -1.02 18.27
C ASN A 204 0.75 -0.77 18.43
N THR A 205 1.12 -0.04 19.48
CA THR A 205 2.51 0.38 19.73
C THR A 205 3.45 -0.80 19.95
N THR A 206 3.04 -1.83 20.69
CA THR A 206 3.88 -3.01 20.93
C THR A 206 4.21 -3.75 19.65
N LEU A 207 3.21 -3.94 18.78
CA LEU A 207 3.42 -4.60 17.49
C LEU A 207 4.24 -3.73 16.54
N LEU A 208 4.09 -2.41 16.59
CA LEU A 208 4.93 -1.46 15.85
C LEU A 208 6.40 -1.56 16.25
N TRP A 209 6.70 -1.54 17.55
CA TRP A 209 8.07 -1.69 18.04
C TRP A 209 8.68 -3.04 17.71
N ALA A 210 7.90 -4.12 17.83
CA ALA A 210 8.35 -5.45 17.40
C ALA A 210 8.65 -5.50 15.89
N TYR A 211 7.87 -4.79 15.08
CA TYR A 211 8.09 -4.66 13.65
C TYR A 211 9.36 -3.83 13.36
N SER A 212 9.58 -2.71 14.03
CA SER A 212 10.79 -1.88 13.88
C SER A 212 12.05 -2.69 14.18
N ILE A 213 12.09 -3.38 15.32
CA ILE A 213 13.21 -4.26 15.68
C ILE A 213 13.38 -5.40 14.66
N GLY A 214 12.27 -5.97 14.19
CA GLY A 214 12.30 -7.02 13.17
C GLY A 214 12.91 -6.57 11.84
N PHE A 215 12.72 -5.31 11.44
CA PHE A 215 13.35 -4.75 10.24
C PHE A 215 14.86 -4.66 10.39
N GLU A 216 15.36 -4.09 11.49
CA GLU A 216 16.81 -4.03 11.75
C GLU A 216 17.47 -5.42 11.76
N LEU A 217 16.81 -6.40 12.38
CA LEU A 217 17.31 -7.76 12.41
C LEU A 217 17.38 -8.38 11.02
N MET A 218 16.41 -8.05 10.15
CA MET A 218 16.39 -8.50 8.78
C MET A 218 17.51 -7.84 7.96
N GLU A 219 17.73 -6.54 8.14
CA GLU A 219 18.82 -5.80 7.50
C GLU A 219 20.19 -6.33 7.92
N ALA A 220 20.42 -6.51 9.23
CA ALA A 220 21.63 -7.13 9.75
C ALA A 220 21.84 -8.56 9.21
N THR A 221 20.76 -9.34 9.05
CA THR A 221 20.84 -10.69 8.48
C THR A 221 21.24 -10.66 7.00
N PHE A 222 20.73 -9.69 6.23
CA PHE A 222 20.92 -9.58 4.79
C PHE A 222 22.02 -8.59 4.36
N ALA A 223 22.77 -8.00 5.30
CA ALA A 223 23.90 -7.10 5.02
C ALA A 223 24.98 -7.72 4.11
N HIS A 224 25.14 -9.05 4.15
CA HIS A 224 26.05 -9.76 3.26
C HIS A 224 25.56 -9.86 1.80
N MET A 225 24.26 -9.70 1.56
CA MET A 225 23.67 -9.72 0.22
C MET A 225 23.62 -8.33 -0.40
N LEU A 226 23.28 -7.31 0.40
CA LEU A 226 23.23 -5.91 -0.03
C LEU A 226 24.14 -5.05 0.86
N PRO A 227 25.24 -4.47 0.32
CA PRO A 227 26.14 -3.61 1.09
C PRO A 227 25.46 -2.39 1.71
N ASN A 228 24.35 -1.92 1.13
CA ASN A 228 23.58 -0.81 1.69
C ASN A 228 23.03 -1.10 3.10
N PHE A 229 22.74 -2.36 3.44
CA PHE A 229 22.23 -2.74 4.77
C PHE A 229 23.36 -2.88 5.81
N ASN A 230 24.62 -2.71 5.41
CA ASN A 230 25.74 -2.68 6.35
C ASN A 230 25.86 -1.26 6.90
N GLU A 231 25.12 -1.00 7.97
CA GLU A 231 25.03 0.32 8.61
C GLU A 231 25.73 0.33 9.97
N CYS A 232 25.94 1.53 10.50
CA CYS A 232 26.53 1.69 11.81
C CYS A 232 25.56 1.32 12.92
N TRP A 233 26.07 0.81 14.04
CA TRP A 233 25.21 0.39 15.17
C TRP A 233 24.31 1.52 15.69
N TRP A 234 24.76 2.77 15.64
CA TRP A 234 24.00 3.93 16.08
C TRP A 234 22.99 4.38 15.02
N ASP A 235 23.19 4.05 13.75
CA ASP A 235 22.23 4.31 12.69
C ASP A 235 21.03 3.38 12.91
N SER A 236 21.27 2.06 12.85
CA SER A 236 20.23 1.03 12.99
C SER A 236 19.47 1.11 14.34
N TRP A 237 20.18 1.20 15.48
CA TRP A 237 19.49 1.14 16.79
C TRP A 237 18.98 2.48 17.29
N LEU A 238 19.71 3.57 17.05
CA LEU A 238 19.32 4.88 17.60
C LEU A 238 18.54 5.68 16.56
N LEU A 239 19.04 5.81 15.33
CA LEU A 239 18.38 6.61 14.31
C LEU A 239 17.16 5.88 13.74
N ASP A 240 17.29 4.62 13.34
CA ASP A 240 16.18 3.91 12.72
C ASP A 240 15.19 3.40 13.76
N VAL A 241 15.58 2.58 14.74
CA VAL A 241 14.63 2.04 15.73
C VAL A 241 14.09 3.09 16.69
N ALA A 242 14.97 3.88 17.32
CA ALA A 242 14.57 4.72 18.45
C ALA A 242 14.05 6.11 18.03
N VAL A 243 14.29 6.55 16.80
CA VAL A 243 13.86 7.87 16.31
C VAL A 243 12.92 7.77 15.11
N CYS A 244 13.31 7.09 14.04
CA CYS A 244 12.52 7.08 12.80
C CYS A 244 11.38 6.07 12.83
N ASN A 245 11.57 4.95 13.54
CA ASN A 245 10.64 3.84 13.64
C ASN A 245 10.05 3.67 15.07
N SER A 246 9.81 4.77 15.80
CA SER A 246 9.42 4.78 17.22
C SER A 246 8.11 5.47 17.57
#